data_AF-A0ABD0B720-F1
#
_entry.id   AF-A0ABD0B720-F1
#
_cell.length_a   1.000
_cell.length_b   1.000
_cell.length_c   1.000
_cell.angle_alpha   90.00
_cell.angle_beta   90.00
_cell.angle_gamma   90.00
#
_symmetry.space_group_name_H-M   'P 1'
#
loop_
_entity.id
_entity.type
_entity.pdbx_description
1 polymer ?
#
loop_
_entity_poly.entity_id
_entity_poly.type
_entity_poly.pdbx_seq_one_letter_code
_entity_poly.pdbx_strand_id
1 'polypeptide(L)'
;MLKSVAGNQRIYLGCFISLLLFLLVGHFSTLALQKNKQLAFSKNLLIKSDEVTLQLATSLRAVNQAALIECNKPTIDKIRIIASYYPYVDDIGIAEGDKLLCTANWGILEKQSQLPRHDFITASGFEVYLKPRDLFPSQLIRNMTRLGNVVAFSSRLRAEQIYKDTADFSYELVTKNGEHKFISLAGSPAASNHFSTLSTRLCSDTFDYCIVTYNDSVGILAYHPLLIALYCVIALCFGGLIAFSVTSYQEEKRSLEFRLIRAIKREELYLEYQPVVHAVQHHIVGVEALLRWKDELYGQVSPELFIPIATKLALYHVQDL
;
A
#
# COMPACT_ATOMS: atom_id res chain seq x y z
N MET A 1 -37.23 -21.02 23.68
CA MET A 1 -36.69 -21.10 22.31
C MET A 1 -36.38 -19.74 21.67
N LEU A 2 -37.25 -18.72 21.74
CA LEU A 2 -37.00 -17.40 21.12
C LEU A 2 -35.76 -16.62 21.66
N LYS A 3 -35.41 -16.76 22.94
CA LYS A 3 -34.22 -16.10 23.53
C LYS A 3 -32.88 -16.65 23.01
N SER A 4 -32.80 -17.94 22.70
CA SER A 4 -31.59 -18.58 22.15
C SER A 4 -31.32 -18.15 20.70
N VAL A 5 -32.39 -17.94 19.92
CA VAL A 5 -32.29 -17.50 18.52
C VAL A 5 -31.75 -16.07 18.43
N ALA A 6 -32.20 -15.16 19.31
CA ALA A 6 -31.74 -13.77 19.33
C ALA A 6 -30.29 -13.62 19.82
N GLY A 7 -29.84 -14.49 20.74
CA GLY A 7 -28.45 -14.54 21.19
C GLY A 7 -27.50 -14.98 20.06
N ASN A 8 -27.86 -16.06 19.35
CA ASN A 8 -27.10 -16.55 18.22
C ASN A 8 -27.00 -15.52 17.08
N GLN A 9 -28.09 -14.82 16.75
CA GLN A 9 -28.07 -13.77 15.72
C GLN A 9 -27.07 -12.65 16.02
N ARG A 10 -26.95 -12.23 17.28
CA ARG A 10 -25.99 -11.19 17.68
C ARG A 10 -24.54 -11.65 17.55
N ILE A 11 -24.27 -12.93 17.85
CA ILE A 11 -22.94 -13.52 17.69
C ILE A 11 -22.56 -13.59 16.21
N TYR A 12 -23.44 -14.09 15.36
CA TYR A 12 -23.19 -14.15 13.91
C TYR A 12 -22.95 -12.76 13.31
N LEU A 13 -23.74 -11.76 13.71
CA LEU A 13 -23.57 -10.39 13.26
C LEU A 13 -22.22 -9.80 13.72
N GLY A 14 -21.80 -10.06 14.96
CA GLY A 14 -20.50 -9.65 15.48
C GLY A 14 -19.32 -10.28 14.73
N CYS A 15 -19.39 -11.59 14.45
CA CYS A 15 -18.39 -12.29 13.65
C CYS A 15 -18.31 -11.74 12.22
N PHE A 16 -19.46 -11.45 11.59
CA PHE A 16 -19.52 -10.89 10.24
C PHE A 16 -18.91 -9.49 10.17
N ILE A 17 -19.27 -8.60 11.11
CA ILE A 17 -18.71 -7.24 11.19
C ILE A 17 -17.19 -7.29 11.43
N SER A 18 -16.74 -8.16 12.34
CA SER A 18 -15.30 -8.37 12.59
C SER A 18 -14.58 -8.82 11.32
N LEU A 19 -15.10 -9.83 10.63
CA LEU A 19 -14.51 -10.32 9.38
C LEU A 19 -14.43 -9.21 8.33
N LEU A 20 -15.50 -8.43 8.15
CA LEU A 20 -15.54 -7.33 7.19
C LEU A 20 -14.50 -6.24 7.53
N LEU A 21 -14.41 -5.83 8.80
CA LEU A 21 -13.44 -4.83 9.26
C LEU A 21 -12.00 -5.32 9.08
N PHE A 22 -11.70 -6.57 9.44
CA PHE A 22 -10.38 -7.15 9.23
C PHE A 22 -10.02 -7.22 7.75
N LEU A 23 -10.92 -7.69 6.89
CA LEU A 23 -10.67 -7.72 5.44
C LEU A 23 -10.42 -6.33 4.86
N LEU A 24 -11.17 -5.33 5.32
CA LEU A 24 -11.00 -3.93 4.91
C LEU A 24 -9.65 -3.37 5.37
N VAL A 25 -9.31 -3.52 6.65
CA VAL A 25 -8.02 -3.09 7.21
C VAL A 25 -6.86 -3.81 6.54
N GLY A 26 -6.98 -5.13 6.33
CA GLY A 26 -5.99 -5.94 5.64
C GLY A 26 -5.81 -5.50 4.18
N HIS A 27 -6.89 -5.22 3.47
CA HIS A 27 -6.83 -4.70 2.10
C HIS A 27 -6.10 -3.36 2.03
N PHE A 28 -6.46 -2.38 2.86
CA PHE A 28 -5.77 -1.07 2.86
C PHE A 28 -4.31 -1.16 3.33
N SER A 29 -4.02 -2.02 4.31
CA SER A 29 -2.66 -2.22 4.82
C SER A 29 -1.76 -2.87 3.77
N THR A 30 -2.27 -3.90 3.07
CA THR A 30 -1.55 -4.56 1.97
C THR A 30 -1.34 -3.61 0.79
N LEU A 31 -2.35 -2.82 0.43
CA LEU A 31 -2.24 -1.78 -0.60
C LEU A 31 -1.15 -0.76 -0.25
N ALA A 32 -1.12 -0.27 0.99
CA ALA A 32 -0.12 0.67 1.46
C ALA A 32 1.30 0.07 1.41
N LEU A 33 1.46 -1.19 1.83
CA LEU A 33 2.74 -1.91 1.78
C LEU A 33 3.21 -2.11 0.34
N GLN A 34 2.32 -2.54 -0.56
CA GLN A 34 2.63 -2.73 -1.98
C GLN A 34 3.03 -1.41 -2.64
N LYS A 35 2.31 -0.32 -2.34
CA LYS A 35 2.67 1.03 -2.83
C LYS A 35 4.06 1.47 -2.36
N ASN A 36 4.39 1.22 -1.09
CA ASN A 36 5.71 1.57 -0.56
C ASN A 36 6.84 0.78 -1.22
N LYS A 37 6.64 -0.54 -1.44
CA LYS A 37 7.59 -1.38 -2.18
C LYS A 37 7.77 -0.90 -3.63
N GLN A 38 6.67 -0.63 -4.32
CA GLN A 38 6.67 -0.15 -5.70
C GLN A 38 7.35 1.22 -5.82
N LEU A 39 7.14 2.12 -4.85
CA LEU A 39 7.82 3.42 -4.81
C LEU A 39 9.32 3.28 -4.55
N ALA A 40 9.74 2.40 -3.65
CA ALA A 40 11.16 2.12 -3.40
C ALA A 40 11.84 1.56 -4.66
N PHE A 41 11.16 0.64 -5.36
CA PHE A 41 11.62 0.15 -6.66
C PHE A 41 11.74 1.28 -7.69
N SER A 42 10.71 2.12 -7.83
CA SER A 42 10.70 3.27 -8.75
C SER A 42 11.86 4.22 -8.49
N LYS A 43 12.16 4.50 -7.21
CA LYS A 43 13.29 5.35 -6.79
C LYS A 43 14.64 4.75 -7.17
N ASN A 44 14.86 3.47 -6.89
CA ASN A 44 16.11 2.80 -7.24
C ASN A 44 16.33 2.78 -8.75
N LEU A 45 15.27 2.53 -9.51
CA LEU A 45 15.32 2.58 -10.97
C LEU A 45 15.60 4.00 -11.49
N LEU A 46 15.04 5.03 -10.83
CA LEU A 46 15.29 6.43 -11.18
C LEU A 46 16.76 6.81 -10.98
N ILE A 47 17.33 6.47 -9.82
CA ILE A 47 18.73 6.77 -9.49
C ILE A 47 19.66 6.14 -10.54
N LYS A 48 19.43 4.87 -10.90
CA LYS A 48 20.23 4.18 -11.92
C LYS A 48 20.04 4.78 -13.31
N SER A 49 18.82 5.20 -13.65
CA SER A 49 18.53 5.85 -14.94
C SER A 49 19.19 7.23 -15.03
N ASP A 50 19.18 7.99 -13.93
CA ASP A 50 19.85 9.28 -13.79
C ASP A 50 21.36 9.13 -13.94
N GLU A 51 21.95 8.08 -13.36
CA GLU A 51 23.37 7.78 -13.52
C GLU A 51 23.76 7.53 -14.98
N VAL A 52 22.99 6.69 -15.69
CA VAL A 52 23.20 6.42 -17.12
C VAL A 52 23.11 7.71 -17.95
N THR A 53 22.05 8.50 -17.72
CA THR A 53 21.81 9.74 -18.47
C THR A 53 22.88 10.78 -18.17
N LEU A 54 23.33 10.88 -16.91
CA LEU A 54 24.40 11.77 -16.50
C LEU A 54 25.73 11.40 -17.19
N GLN A 55 26.08 10.11 -17.27
CA GLN A 55 27.29 9.68 -17.95
C GLN A 55 27.23 9.97 -19.46
N LEU A 56 26.09 9.75 -20.11
CA LEU A 56 25.88 10.13 -21.51
C LEU A 56 26.02 11.64 -21.72
N ALA A 57 25.32 12.45 -20.93
CA ALA A 57 25.37 13.91 -21.03
C ALA A 57 26.78 14.47 -20.76
N THR A 58 27.48 13.93 -19.77
CA THR A 58 28.82 14.39 -19.39
C THR A 58 29.86 13.99 -20.43
N SER A 59 29.78 12.77 -20.99
CA SER A 59 30.68 12.33 -22.05
C SER A 59 30.55 13.18 -23.32
N LEU A 60 29.31 13.50 -23.74
CA LEU A 60 29.04 14.40 -24.86
C LEU A 60 29.61 15.79 -24.63
N ARG A 61 29.38 16.36 -23.43
CA ARG A 61 29.91 17.69 -23.07
C ARG A 61 31.44 17.70 -23.02
N ALA A 62 32.07 16.64 -22.51
CA ALA A 62 33.53 16.55 -22.43
C ALA A 62 34.17 16.58 -23.82
N VAL A 63 33.60 15.88 -24.81
CA VAL A 63 34.10 15.91 -26.19
C VAL A 63 33.84 17.27 -26.85
N ASN A 64 32.65 17.85 -26.66
CA ASN A 64 32.33 19.18 -27.17
C ASN A 64 33.25 20.27 -26.61
N GLN A 65 33.56 20.23 -25.30
CA GLN A 65 34.47 21.17 -24.65
C GLN A 65 35.92 21.02 -25.14
N ALA A 66 36.32 19.81 -25.51
CA ALA A 66 37.62 19.56 -26.13
C ALA A 66 37.72 20.09 -27.58
N ALA A 67 36.64 20.67 -28.12
CA ALA A 67 36.55 21.26 -29.46
C ALA A 67 37.06 20.31 -30.57
N LEU A 68 36.72 19.03 -30.45
CA LEU A 68 37.11 18.00 -31.40
C LEU A 68 36.14 18.01 -32.58
N ILE A 69 36.60 18.54 -33.72
CA ILE A 69 35.75 18.72 -34.92
C ILE A 69 36.15 17.76 -36.04
N GLU A 70 37.44 17.44 -36.18
CA GLU A 70 37.96 16.62 -37.27
C GLU A 70 38.14 15.15 -36.90
N CYS A 71 37.72 14.25 -37.80
CA CYS A 71 37.94 12.81 -37.69
C CYS A 71 39.35 12.40 -38.15
N ASN A 72 40.33 12.57 -37.27
CA ASN A 72 41.69 12.08 -37.45
C ASN A 72 42.09 11.13 -36.30
N LYS A 73 43.21 10.43 -36.45
CA LYS A 73 43.69 9.46 -35.45
C LYS A 73 43.87 10.08 -34.04
N PRO A 74 44.53 11.25 -33.87
CA PRO A 74 44.62 11.92 -32.57
C PRO A 74 43.27 12.23 -31.92
N THR A 75 42.27 12.68 -32.70
CA THR A 75 40.92 12.94 -32.21
C THR A 75 40.25 11.65 -31.75
N ILE A 76 40.31 10.59 -32.55
CA ILE A 76 39.70 9.29 -32.22
C ILE A 76 40.34 8.72 -30.94
N ASP A 77 41.65 8.81 -30.79
CA ASP A 77 42.35 8.32 -29.59
C ASP A 77 41.95 9.12 -28.34
N LYS A 78 41.75 10.44 -28.45
CA LYS A 78 41.18 11.25 -27.34
C LYS A 78 39.75 10.83 -27.00
N ILE A 79 38.90 10.60 -28.00
CA ILE A 79 37.52 10.17 -27.77
C ILE A 79 37.49 8.78 -27.12
N ARG A 80 38.39 7.86 -27.49
CA ARG A 80 38.55 6.55 -26.83
C ARG A 80 38.88 6.70 -25.35
N ILE A 81 39.82 7.58 -25.02
CA ILE A 81 40.17 7.88 -23.62
C ILE A 81 38.93 8.41 -22.89
N ILE A 82 38.22 9.38 -23.46
CA ILE A 82 36.99 9.93 -22.86
C ILE A 82 35.94 8.85 -22.64
N ALA A 83 35.63 8.06 -23.68
CA ALA A 83 34.64 6.98 -23.61
C ALA A 83 34.98 5.94 -22.53
N SER A 84 36.27 5.67 -22.30
CA SER A 84 36.71 4.70 -21.28
C SER A 84 36.37 5.10 -19.84
N TYR A 85 36.12 6.39 -19.57
CA TYR A 85 35.70 6.88 -18.25
C TYR A 85 34.21 6.69 -17.97
N TYR A 86 33.39 6.34 -18.98
CA TYR A 86 31.93 6.29 -18.85
C TYR A 86 31.38 4.90 -19.19
N PRO A 87 31.24 4.00 -18.18
CA PRO A 87 30.78 2.64 -18.39
C PRO A 87 29.44 2.50 -19.12
N TYR A 88 28.51 3.43 -18.99
CA TYR A 88 27.22 3.32 -19.70
C TYR A 88 27.25 3.82 -21.15
N VAL A 89 28.40 4.33 -21.60
CA VAL A 89 28.63 4.80 -22.95
C VAL A 89 29.42 3.74 -23.71
N ASP A 90 28.80 3.21 -24.75
CA ASP A 90 29.32 2.10 -25.54
C ASP A 90 30.27 2.58 -26.63
N ASP A 91 29.97 3.74 -27.21
CA ASP A 91 30.78 4.38 -28.25
C ASP A 91 30.47 5.89 -28.30
N ILE A 92 31.42 6.68 -28.79
CA ILE A 92 31.26 8.13 -29.01
C ILE A 92 31.82 8.45 -30.39
N GLY A 93 31.15 9.35 -31.13
CA GLY A 93 31.56 9.73 -32.47
C GLY A 93 31.34 11.20 -32.79
N ILE A 94 31.87 11.60 -33.94
CA ILE A 94 31.70 12.93 -34.51
C ILE A 94 30.78 12.83 -35.72
N ALA A 95 29.82 13.74 -35.78
CA ALA A 95 28.89 13.91 -36.88
C ALA A 95 28.97 15.31 -37.47
N GLU A 96 28.88 15.41 -38.78
CA GLU A 96 28.81 16.68 -39.51
C GLU A 96 27.51 16.70 -40.33
N GLY A 97 26.66 17.71 -40.07
CA GLY A 97 25.28 17.70 -40.58
C GLY A 97 24.55 16.43 -40.14
N ASP A 98 24.02 15.68 -41.10
CA ASP A 98 23.35 14.40 -40.86
C ASP A 98 24.24 13.19 -41.20
N LYS A 99 25.57 13.33 -41.16
CA LYS A 99 26.50 12.24 -41.47
C LYS A 99 27.36 11.89 -40.27
N LEU A 100 27.41 10.61 -39.95
CA LEU A 100 28.35 10.08 -38.97
C LEU A 100 29.72 9.89 -39.65
N LEU A 101 30.75 10.59 -39.16
CA LEU A 101 32.07 10.60 -39.79
C LEU A 101 33.00 9.54 -39.20
N CYS A 102 33.09 9.50 -37.87
CA CYS A 102 33.94 8.54 -37.15
C CYS A 102 33.40 8.25 -35.75
N THR A 103 33.81 7.10 -35.20
CA THR A 103 33.58 6.77 -33.79
C THR A 103 34.84 6.23 -33.10
N ALA A 104 34.82 6.19 -31.78
CA ALA A 104 35.91 5.68 -30.96
C ALA A 104 36.20 4.20 -31.30
N ASN A 105 35.16 3.38 -31.44
CA ASN A 105 35.33 1.94 -31.68
C ASN A 105 35.60 1.62 -33.15
N TRP A 106 34.90 2.28 -34.10
CA TRP A 106 34.98 1.94 -35.53
C TRP A 106 36.02 2.75 -36.30
N GLY A 107 36.57 3.81 -35.70
CA GLY A 107 37.47 4.72 -36.39
C GLY A 107 36.74 5.55 -37.44
N ILE A 108 37.41 5.87 -38.55
CA ILE A 108 36.82 6.60 -39.67
C ILE A 108 35.90 5.65 -40.44
N LEU A 109 34.63 6.03 -40.62
CA LEU A 109 33.66 5.20 -41.32
C LEU A 109 33.83 5.33 -42.83
N GLU A 110 34.10 4.21 -43.51
CA GLU A 110 34.25 4.17 -44.98
C GLU A 110 32.96 4.58 -45.70
N LYS A 111 31.81 4.14 -45.17
CA LYS A 111 30.49 4.59 -45.58
C LYS A 111 29.96 5.52 -44.49
N GLN A 112 29.99 6.82 -44.75
CA GLN A 112 29.40 7.81 -43.85
C GLN A 112 27.89 7.60 -43.79
N SER A 113 27.44 6.89 -42.75
CA SER A 113 26.03 6.60 -42.54
C SER A 113 25.25 7.88 -42.28
N GLN A 114 24.12 8.00 -42.96
CA GLN A 114 23.20 9.10 -42.76
C GLN A 114 22.45 8.88 -41.45
N LEU A 115 22.48 9.89 -40.57
CA LEU A 115 21.69 9.91 -39.36
C LEU A 115 20.21 10.03 -39.74
N PRO A 116 19.34 9.19 -39.17
CA PRO A 116 17.90 9.36 -39.35
C PRO A 116 17.43 10.66 -38.70
N ARG A 117 16.16 11.03 -38.86
CA ARG A 117 15.59 12.12 -38.07
C ARG A 117 15.56 11.73 -36.59
N HIS A 118 15.93 12.63 -35.69
CA HIS A 118 15.77 12.43 -34.25
C HIS A 118 14.30 12.17 -33.89
N ASP A 119 14.06 11.36 -32.86
CA ASP A 119 12.71 11.08 -32.39
C ASP A 119 12.15 12.29 -31.62
N PHE A 120 12.98 12.90 -30.78
CA PHE A 120 12.65 14.12 -30.04
C PHE A 120 13.90 14.84 -29.53
N ILE A 121 13.71 16.08 -29.08
CA ILE A 121 14.75 16.92 -28.47
C ILE A 121 14.36 17.16 -27.00
N THR A 122 15.31 16.96 -26.09
CA THR A 122 15.14 17.24 -24.66
C THR A 122 15.14 18.76 -24.40
N ALA A 123 14.59 19.22 -23.27
CA ALA A 123 14.66 20.65 -22.91
C ALA A 123 16.10 21.14 -22.72
N SER A 124 17.02 20.21 -22.43
CA SER A 124 18.46 20.47 -22.34
C SER A 124 19.19 20.49 -23.70
N GLY A 125 18.47 20.36 -24.82
CA GLY A 125 19.02 20.47 -26.18
C GLY A 125 19.68 19.20 -26.73
N PHE A 126 19.57 18.06 -26.04
CA PHE A 126 20.01 16.78 -26.58
C PHE A 126 18.99 16.22 -27.56
N GLU A 127 19.46 15.80 -28.72
CA GLU A 127 18.66 15.06 -29.70
C GLU A 127 18.75 13.57 -29.39
N VAL A 128 17.61 12.89 -29.29
CA VAL A 128 17.52 11.48 -28.92
C VAL A 128 17.05 10.65 -30.11
N TYR A 129 17.72 9.52 -30.32
CA TYR A 129 17.49 8.58 -31.40
C TYR A 129 17.30 7.18 -30.81
N LEU A 130 16.08 6.67 -30.93
CA LEU A 130 15.65 5.39 -30.41
C LEU A 130 15.80 4.33 -31.50
N LYS A 131 16.63 3.32 -31.23
CA LYS A 131 16.88 2.19 -32.14
C LYS A 131 17.20 2.60 -33.60
N PRO A 132 18.11 3.57 -33.84
CA PRO A 132 18.53 3.92 -35.19
C PRO A 132 19.14 2.70 -35.89
N ARG A 133 18.87 2.58 -37.19
CA ARG A 133 19.35 1.49 -38.05
C ARG A 133 20.42 2.01 -39.02
N ASP A 134 21.19 1.10 -39.58
CA ASP A 134 22.14 1.35 -40.67
C ASP A 134 23.27 2.35 -40.35
N LEU A 135 23.57 2.54 -39.06
CA LEU A 135 24.65 3.43 -38.60
C LEU A 135 26.05 2.79 -38.62
N PHE A 136 26.11 1.47 -38.49
CA PHE A 136 27.36 0.72 -38.45
C PHE A 136 27.35 -0.39 -39.50
N PRO A 137 28.52 -0.89 -39.93
CA PRO A 137 28.61 -2.07 -40.81
C PRO A 137 27.97 -3.33 -40.22
N SER A 138 27.73 -3.35 -38.91
CA SER A 138 27.05 -4.43 -38.20
C SER A 138 25.58 -4.09 -37.96
N GLN A 139 24.72 -5.11 -37.79
CA GLN A 139 23.31 -4.95 -37.43
C GLN A 139 23.09 -4.54 -35.95
N LEU A 140 24.09 -3.90 -35.32
CA LEU A 140 24.00 -3.46 -33.93
C LEU A 140 23.08 -2.24 -33.83
N ILE A 141 21.92 -2.45 -33.21
CA ILE A 141 20.96 -1.39 -32.89
C ILE A 141 21.27 -0.87 -31.48
N ARG A 142 21.65 0.40 -31.39
CA ARG A 142 21.96 1.10 -30.14
C ARG A 142 21.28 2.45 -30.11
N ASN A 143 20.66 2.80 -28.99
CA ASN A 143 20.13 4.15 -28.83
C ASN A 143 21.30 5.15 -28.86
N MET A 144 21.03 6.29 -29.47
CA MET A 144 22.03 7.33 -29.70
C MET A 144 21.50 8.65 -29.16
N THR A 145 22.41 9.46 -28.63
CA THR A 145 22.12 10.83 -28.18
C THR A 145 23.14 11.77 -28.78
N ARG A 146 22.69 12.90 -29.31
CA ARG A 146 23.55 13.89 -29.97
C ARG A 146 23.48 15.23 -29.24
N LEU A 147 24.63 15.89 -29.15
CA LEU A 147 24.76 17.27 -28.72
C LEU A 147 25.75 17.98 -29.65
N GLY A 148 25.27 18.90 -30.47
CA GLY A 148 26.12 19.58 -31.47
C GLY A 148 26.66 18.60 -32.52
N ASN A 149 27.98 18.54 -32.67
CA ASN A 149 28.66 17.64 -33.61
C ASN A 149 29.09 16.30 -32.98
N VAL A 150 28.72 16.02 -31.72
CA VAL A 150 29.11 14.79 -31.03
C VAL A 150 27.90 13.89 -30.81
N VAL A 151 28.07 12.60 -31.08
CA VAL A 151 27.09 11.55 -30.80
C VAL A 151 27.64 10.56 -29.78
N ALA A 152 26.78 10.05 -28.90
CA ALA A 152 27.11 9.00 -27.95
C ALA A 152 26.08 7.88 -28.05
N PHE A 153 26.57 6.64 -27.98
CA PHE A 153 25.76 5.43 -28.04
C PHE A 153 25.64 4.82 -26.66
N SER A 154 24.41 4.60 -26.20
CA SER A 154 24.17 3.98 -24.90
C SER A 154 24.42 2.48 -24.94
N SER A 155 25.03 1.94 -23.87
CA SER A 155 25.27 0.50 -23.76
C SER A 155 24.00 -0.29 -23.52
N ARG A 156 23.64 -1.16 -24.48
CA ARG A 156 22.47 -2.03 -24.35
C ARG A 156 22.67 -3.07 -23.24
N LEU A 157 23.83 -3.72 -23.19
CA LEU A 157 24.10 -4.82 -22.26
C LEU A 157 24.13 -4.34 -20.80
N ARG A 158 24.80 -3.20 -20.53
CA ARG A 158 24.88 -2.63 -19.18
C ARG A 158 23.55 -2.02 -18.73
N ALA A 159 22.78 -1.46 -19.65
CA ALA A 159 21.43 -1.02 -19.37
C ALA A 159 20.51 -2.22 -19.07
N GLU A 160 20.53 -3.29 -19.88
CA GLU A 160 19.75 -4.51 -19.63
C GLU A 160 20.05 -5.18 -18.27
N GLN A 161 21.29 -5.07 -17.77
CA GLN A 161 21.66 -5.56 -16.44
C GLN A 161 21.01 -4.76 -15.30
N ILE A 162 20.79 -3.45 -15.48
CA ILE A 162 20.01 -2.62 -14.53
C ILE A 162 18.56 -3.14 -14.42
N TYR A 163 18.05 -3.70 -15.52
CA TYR A 163 16.65 -4.03 -15.75
C TYR A 163 16.26 -5.48 -15.44
N LYS A 164 17.23 -6.42 -15.45
CA LYS A 164 16.99 -7.87 -15.22
C LYS A 164 16.87 -8.26 -13.75
N ASP A 165 17.55 -7.57 -12.84
CA ASP A 165 17.61 -7.91 -11.41
C ASP A 165 16.41 -7.38 -10.58
N THR A 166 15.36 -6.87 -11.24
CA THR A 166 14.29 -6.11 -10.54
C THR A 166 12.86 -6.56 -10.86
N ALA A 167 12.66 -7.85 -11.15
CA ALA A 167 11.48 -8.40 -11.83
C ALA A 167 10.17 -8.52 -11.01
N ASP A 168 9.92 -7.63 -10.04
CA ASP A 168 8.64 -7.65 -9.29
C ASP A 168 7.54 -6.80 -9.93
N PHE A 169 7.89 -5.84 -10.80
CA PHE A 169 6.95 -4.87 -11.36
C PHE A 169 7.18 -4.64 -12.86
N SER A 170 6.10 -4.38 -13.58
CA SER A 170 6.18 -3.83 -14.94
C SER A 170 6.57 -2.35 -14.87
N TYR A 171 7.34 -1.85 -15.82
CA TYR A 171 7.69 -0.42 -15.84
C TYR A 171 8.00 0.11 -17.23
N GLU A 172 7.88 1.43 -17.34
CA GLU A 172 8.14 2.21 -18.53
C GLU A 172 8.98 3.44 -18.16
N LEU A 173 9.98 3.73 -18.98
CA LEU A 173 10.70 5.01 -18.95
C LEU A 173 10.10 5.89 -20.04
N VAL A 174 9.50 7.01 -19.65
CA VAL A 174 8.72 7.89 -20.54
C VAL A 174 9.17 9.33 -20.39
N THR A 175 8.99 10.16 -21.41
CA THR A 175 9.22 11.61 -21.28
C THR A 175 8.30 12.23 -20.22
N LYS A 176 8.70 13.38 -19.66
CA LYS A 176 7.88 14.09 -18.64
C LYS A 176 6.46 14.38 -19.11
N ASN A 177 6.29 14.73 -20.40
CA ASN A 177 4.98 14.93 -21.03
C ASN A 177 4.25 13.61 -21.39
N GLY A 178 4.92 12.46 -21.32
CA GLY A 178 4.35 11.14 -21.59
C GLY A 178 4.22 10.78 -23.07
N GLU A 179 4.65 11.65 -23.98
CA GLU A 179 4.51 11.44 -25.43
C GLU A 179 5.42 10.33 -25.97
N HIS A 180 6.63 10.17 -25.40
CA HIS A 180 7.64 9.25 -25.93
C HIS A 180 8.05 8.24 -24.87
N LYS A 181 8.24 6.98 -25.29
CA LYS A 181 8.69 5.87 -24.43
C LYS A 181 10.12 5.47 -24.82
N PHE A 182 11.03 5.55 -23.86
CA PHE A 182 12.42 5.11 -24.02
C PHE A 182 12.54 3.59 -23.89
N ILE A 183 11.91 3.03 -22.85
CA ILE A 183 11.99 1.62 -22.46
C ILE A 183 10.62 1.19 -21.96
N SER A 184 10.22 -0.03 -22.32
CA SER A 184 9.03 -0.70 -21.80
C SER A 184 9.42 -2.12 -21.47
N LEU A 185 9.31 -2.49 -20.20
CA LEU A 185 9.55 -3.86 -19.75
C LEU A 185 8.31 -4.39 -19.02
N ALA A 186 7.77 -5.49 -19.54
CA ALA A 186 6.73 -6.23 -18.84
C ALA A 186 7.37 -6.96 -17.65
N GLY A 187 6.76 -6.83 -16.48
CA GLY A 187 7.08 -7.63 -15.31
C GLY A 187 6.68 -9.09 -15.53
N SER A 188 7.02 -9.94 -14.57
CA SER A 188 6.58 -11.34 -14.60
C SER A 188 5.06 -11.41 -14.70
N PRO A 189 4.47 -12.27 -15.55
CA PRO A 189 3.03 -12.38 -15.71
C PRO A 189 2.43 -12.99 -14.44
N ALA A 190 2.16 -12.16 -13.43
CA ALA A 190 1.25 -12.53 -12.36
C ALA A 190 -0.15 -12.62 -12.98
N ALA A 191 -0.82 -13.76 -12.79
CA ALA A 191 -2.15 -14.04 -13.32
C ALA A 191 -3.04 -12.81 -13.19
N SER A 192 -3.41 -12.22 -14.34
CA SER A 192 -4.08 -10.94 -14.45
C SER A 192 -5.51 -11.02 -13.93
N ASN A 193 -5.67 -10.91 -12.62
CA ASN A 193 -6.96 -10.61 -12.02
C ASN A 193 -7.15 -9.09 -12.12
N HIS A 194 -7.78 -8.66 -13.22
CA HIS A 194 -8.02 -7.28 -13.65
C HIS A 194 -8.80 -6.35 -12.69
N PHE A 195 -8.91 -6.67 -11.40
CA PHE A 195 -9.75 -5.90 -10.48
C PHE A 195 -9.13 -4.56 -10.05
N SER A 196 -7.81 -4.39 -10.15
CA SER A 196 -7.16 -3.09 -9.89
C SER A 196 -5.67 -3.13 -10.27
N THR A 197 -5.22 -2.15 -11.07
CA THR A 197 -3.79 -1.91 -11.33
C THR A 197 -3.34 -0.70 -10.49
N LEU A 198 -2.26 -0.85 -9.73
CA LEU A 198 -1.60 0.25 -9.03
C LEU A 198 -0.45 0.77 -9.87
N SER A 199 -0.50 2.05 -10.23
CA SER A 199 0.58 2.73 -10.93
C SER A 199 1.26 3.77 -10.04
N THR A 200 2.57 3.91 -10.20
CA THR A 200 3.34 5.01 -9.63
C THR A 200 4.09 5.72 -10.75
N ARG A 201 4.17 7.04 -10.69
CA ARG A 201 4.98 7.86 -11.60
C ARG A 201 5.97 8.67 -10.77
N LEU A 202 7.25 8.52 -11.07
CA LEU A 202 8.33 9.27 -10.42
C LEU A 202 9.20 9.91 -11.50
N CYS A 203 9.39 11.22 -11.43
CA CYS A 203 10.12 11.98 -12.44
C CYS A 203 11.52 12.35 -11.95
N SER A 204 12.47 12.44 -12.88
CA SER A 204 13.80 12.98 -12.57
C SER A 204 13.72 14.48 -12.35
N ASP A 205 14.40 14.98 -11.33
CA ASP A 205 14.51 16.41 -11.08
C ASP A 205 15.45 17.09 -12.08
N THR A 206 16.41 16.35 -12.62
CA THR A 206 17.45 16.87 -13.53
C THR A 206 17.12 16.63 -15.00
N PHE A 207 16.50 15.50 -15.33
CA PHE A 207 16.27 15.08 -16.73
C PHE A 207 14.78 15.04 -17.11
N ASP A 208 14.47 15.08 -18.40
CA ASP A 208 13.09 15.22 -18.92
C ASP A 208 12.34 13.89 -19.09
N TYR A 209 12.50 12.98 -18.13
CA TYR A 209 11.77 11.72 -18.12
C TYR A 209 11.19 11.38 -16.74
N CYS A 210 10.27 10.43 -16.76
CA CYS A 210 9.68 9.79 -15.60
C CYS A 210 9.69 8.28 -15.77
N ILE A 211 9.78 7.60 -14.64
CA ILE A 211 9.55 6.17 -14.52
C ILE A 211 8.11 5.97 -14.11
N VAL A 212 7.39 5.18 -14.89
CA VAL A 212 6.06 4.68 -14.54
C VAL A 212 6.19 3.21 -14.23
N THR A 213 5.76 2.78 -13.04
CA THR A 213 5.71 1.35 -12.72
C THR A 213 4.26 0.93 -12.52
N TYR A 214 3.97 -0.33 -12.82
CA TYR A 214 2.65 -0.93 -12.74
C TYR A 214 2.70 -2.21 -11.92
N ASN A 215 1.70 -2.38 -11.06
CA ASN A 215 1.44 -3.59 -10.31
C ASN A 215 0.00 -4.03 -10.56
N ASP A 216 -0.17 -5.13 -11.29
CA ASP A 216 -1.48 -5.69 -11.66
C ASP A 216 -2.06 -6.63 -10.60
N SER A 217 -1.30 -6.92 -9.54
CA SER A 217 -1.71 -7.78 -8.43
C SER A 217 -1.65 -7.01 -7.11
N VAL A 218 -2.74 -6.32 -6.78
CA VAL A 218 -2.84 -5.53 -5.54
C VAL A 218 -3.94 -5.96 -4.58
N GLY A 219 -3.75 -5.55 -3.33
CA GLY A 219 -4.61 -5.88 -2.20
C GLY A 219 -4.39 -7.29 -1.66
N ILE A 220 -5.26 -7.68 -0.74
CA ILE A 220 -5.14 -8.95 -0.02
C ILE A 220 -5.28 -10.17 -0.94
N LEU A 221 -5.99 -10.05 -2.06
CA LEU A 221 -6.21 -11.12 -3.03
C LEU A 221 -4.98 -11.44 -3.88
N ALA A 222 -3.95 -10.58 -3.87
CA ALA A 222 -2.68 -10.83 -4.53
C ALA A 222 -1.82 -11.87 -3.78
N TYR A 223 -2.17 -12.19 -2.54
CA TYR A 223 -1.43 -13.14 -1.71
C TYR A 223 -1.95 -14.57 -1.86
N HIS A 224 -1.11 -15.54 -1.47
CA HIS A 224 -1.46 -16.96 -1.52
C HIS A 224 -2.76 -17.25 -0.74
N PRO A 225 -3.71 -18.04 -1.29
CA PRO A 225 -5.03 -18.26 -0.69
C PRO A 225 -4.98 -18.83 0.73
N LEU A 226 -3.95 -19.62 1.07
CA LEU A 226 -3.75 -20.13 2.43
C LEU A 226 -3.52 -19.01 3.46
N LEU A 227 -2.80 -17.93 3.10
CA LEU A 227 -2.58 -16.79 3.98
C LEU A 227 -3.89 -16.02 4.20
N ILE A 228 -4.69 -15.88 3.15
CA ILE A 228 -6.02 -15.24 3.22
C ILE A 228 -6.95 -16.07 4.12
N ALA A 229 -6.96 -17.39 3.96
CA ALA A 229 -7.76 -18.29 4.78
C ALA A 229 -7.37 -18.20 6.26
N LEU A 230 -6.06 -18.24 6.57
CA LEU A 230 -5.55 -18.07 7.93
C LEU A 230 -5.99 -16.72 8.54
N TYR A 231 -5.90 -15.65 7.75
CA TYR A 231 -6.34 -14.32 8.18
C TYR A 231 -7.84 -14.27 8.50
N CYS A 232 -8.69 -14.88 7.67
CA CYS A 232 -10.13 -14.99 7.91
C CYS A 232 -10.45 -15.81 9.17
N VAL A 233 -9.75 -16.92 9.41
CA VAL A 233 -9.93 -17.74 10.63
C VAL A 233 -9.62 -16.93 11.88
N ILE A 234 -8.52 -16.18 11.89
CA ILE A 234 -8.15 -15.31 13.02
C ILE A 234 -9.22 -14.25 13.27
N ALA A 235 -9.72 -13.59 12.20
CA ALA A 235 -10.76 -12.57 12.30
C ALA A 235 -12.09 -13.12 12.86
N LEU A 236 -12.47 -14.34 12.48
CA LEU A 236 -13.66 -15.03 12.97
C LEU A 236 -13.51 -15.45 14.43
N CYS A 237 -12.37 -16.01 14.83
CA CYS A 237 -12.10 -16.38 16.22
C CYS A 237 -12.15 -15.14 17.13
N PHE A 238 -11.52 -14.03 16.71
CA PHE A 238 -11.51 -12.80 17.49
C PHE A 238 -12.91 -12.16 17.59
N GLY A 239 -13.66 -12.14 16.49
CA GLY A 239 -15.05 -11.68 16.47
C GLY A 239 -15.96 -12.53 17.37
N GLY A 240 -15.77 -13.85 17.37
CA GLY A 240 -16.49 -14.79 18.22
C GLY A 240 -16.21 -14.57 19.71
N LEU A 241 -14.94 -14.38 20.09
CA LEU A 241 -14.54 -14.09 21.47
C LEU A 241 -15.16 -12.78 21.97
N ILE A 242 -15.08 -11.69 21.18
CA ILE A 242 -15.69 -10.41 21.55
C ILE A 242 -17.20 -10.55 21.71
N ALA A 243 -17.87 -11.18 20.74
CA ALA A 243 -19.31 -11.37 20.80
C ALA A 243 -19.72 -12.19 22.03
N PHE A 244 -19.00 -13.27 22.32
CA PHE A 244 -19.21 -14.09 23.51
C PHE A 244 -19.08 -13.27 24.79
N SER A 245 -17.97 -12.53 24.96
CA SER A 245 -17.75 -11.68 26.13
C SER A 245 -18.85 -10.63 26.31
N VAL A 246 -19.28 -9.96 25.23
CA VAL A 246 -20.35 -8.97 25.27
C VAL A 246 -21.69 -9.62 25.65
N THR A 247 -22.00 -10.79 25.12
CA THR A 247 -23.24 -11.52 25.47
C THR A 247 -23.25 -11.97 26.92
N SER A 248 -22.15 -12.54 27.43
CA SER A 248 -22.03 -12.97 28.82
C SER A 248 -22.17 -11.80 29.78
N TYR A 249 -21.56 -10.65 29.47
CA TYR A 249 -21.68 -9.45 30.29
C TYR A 249 -23.10 -8.85 30.29
N GLN A 250 -23.82 -8.93 29.16
CA GLN A 250 -25.22 -8.49 29.10
C GLN A 250 -26.15 -9.42 29.89
N GLU A 251 -25.91 -10.73 29.86
CA GLU A 251 -26.66 -11.69 30.67
C GLU A 251 -26.43 -11.45 32.17
N GLU A 252 -25.19 -11.23 32.59
CA GLU A 252 -24.86 -10.89 33.98
C GLU A 252 -25.59 -9.62 34.44
N LYS A 253 -25.62 -8.57 33.62
CA LYS A 253 -26.34 -7.32 33.92
C LYS A 253 -27.86 -7.45 34.02
N ARG A 254 -28.44 -8.51 33.45
CA ARG A 254 -29.87 -8.83 33.54
C ARG A 254 -30.19 -9.67 34.78
N SER A 255 -29.19 -10.25 35.43
CA SER A 255 -29.41 -11.03 36.65
C SER A 255 -30.10 -10.18 37.71
N LEU A 256 -31.05 -10.77 38.42
CA LEU A 256 -31.77 -10.08 39.48
C LEU A 256 -30.82 -9.60 40.59
N GLU A 257 -29.74 -10.34 40.82
CA GLU A 257 -28.61 -9.98 41.69
C GLU A 257 -27.97 -8.64 41.28
N PHE A 258 -27.52 -8.51 40.03
CA PHE A 258 -26.93 -7.27 39.53
C PHE A 258 -27.93 -6.11 39.54
N ARG A 259 -29.18 -6.37 39.13
CA ARG A 259 -30.23 -5.34 39.12
C ARG A 259 -30.57 -4.86 40.53
N LEU A 260 -30.61 -5.74 41.54
CA LEU A 260 -30.87 -5.38 42.93
C LEU A 260 -29.76 -4.51 43.51
N ILE A 261 -28.49 -4.87 43.28
CA ILE A 261 -27.33 -4.03 43.67
C ILE A 261 -27.46 -2.63 43.07
N ARG A 262 -27.84 -2.54 41.79
CA ARG A 262 -28.05 -1.27 41.10
C ARG A 262 -29.25 -0.50 41.68
N ALA A 263 -30.35 -1.17 41.97
CA ALA A 263 -31.56 -0.56 42.53
C ALA A 263 -31.29 0.06 43.91
N ILE A 264 -30.54 -0.64 44.77
CA ILE A 264 -30.11 -0.11 46.07
C ILE A 264 -29.23 1.12 45.90
N LYS A 265 -28.21 1.06 45.02
CA LYS A 265 -27.33 2.21 44.73
C LYS A 265 -28.07 3.43 44.15
N ARG A 266 -29.25 3.21 43.56
CA ARG A 266 -30.07 4.26 42.94
C ARG A 266 -31.30 4.63 43.78
N GLU A 267 -31.43 4.05 44.98
CA GLU A 267 -32.56 4.30 45.87
C GLU A 267 -33.92 4.01 45.20
N GLU A 268 -33.97 2.96 44.36
CA GLU A 268 -35.18 2.56 43.61
C GLU A 268 -36.12 1.65 44.42
N LEU A 269 -35.75 1.28 45.65
CA LEU A 269 -36.61 0.56 46.59
C LEU A 269 -37.49 1.56 47.34
N TYR A 270 -38.73 1.17 47.60
CA TYR A 270 -39.71 2.03 48.26
C TYR A 270 -40.46 1.25 49.34
N LEU A 271 -41.15 1.98 50.22
CA LEU A 271 -41.95 1.39 51.28
C LEU A 271 -43.44 1.50 50.93
N GLU A 272 -44.16 0.42 51.14
CA GLU A 272 -45.61 0.42 51.29
C GLU A 272 -45.95 0.25 52.77
N TYR A 273 -47.11 0.75 53.20
CA TYR A 273 -47.53 0.71 54.59
C TYR A 273 -48.81 -0.11 54.74
N GLN A 274 -48.77 -1.15 55.56
CA GLN A 274 -49.94 -1.96 55.89
C GLN A 274 -50.45 -1.57 57.29
N PRO A 275 -51.71 -1.11 57.42
CA PRO A 275 -52.25 -0.73 58.72
C PRO A 275 -52.47 -1.96 59.61
N VAL A 276 -52.02 -1.87 60.86
CA VAL A 276 -52.31 -2.84 61.92
C VAL A 276 -53.51 -2.32 62.72
N VAL A 277 -54.59 -3.08 62.74
CA VAL A 277 -55.86 -2.70 63.37
C VAL A 277 -56.09 -3.46 64.67
N HIS A 278 -56.60 -2.76 65.69
CA HIS A 278 -56.99 -3.37 66.95
C HIS A 278 -58.17 -4.32 66.72
N ALA A 279 -58.00 -5.61 66.99
CA ALA A 279 -59.00 -6.65 66.66
C ALA A 279 -60.39 -6.40 67.26
N VAL A 280 -60.45 -5.86 68.48
CA VAL A 280 -61.72 -5.53 69.17
C VAL A 280 -62.20 -4.10 68.87
N GLN A 281 -61.33 -3.11 69.04
CA GLN A 281 -61.69 -1.69 68.97
C GLN A 281 -61.72 -1.13 67.53
N HIS A 282 -61.30 -1.91 66.52
CA HIS A 282 -61.32 -1.59 65.10
C HIS A 282 -60.63 -0.28 64.68
N HIS A 283 -59.82 0.33 65.54
CA HIS A 283 -59.00 1.48 65.18
C HIS A 283 -57.58 1.04 64.80
N ILE A 284 -56.88 1.88 64.03
CA ILE A 284 -55.48 1.68 63.68
C ILE A 284 -54.63 1.83 64.95
N VAL A 285 -53.74 0.87 65.20
CA VAL A 285 -52.78 0.88 66.34
C VAL A 285 -51.34 1.04 65.87
N GLY A 286 -51.07 0.86 64.59
CA GLY A 286 -49.74 1.02 64.01
C GLY A 286 -49.75 0.78 62.51
N VAL A 287 -48.56 0.86 61.90
CA VAL A 287 -48.33 0.53 60.50
C VAL A 287 -47.09 -0.35 60.39
N GLU A 288 -47.17 -1.38 59.55
CA GLU A 288 -46.01 -2.17 59.14
C GLU A 288 -45.44 -1.57 57.86
N ALA A 289 -44.15 -1.23 57.87
CA ALA A 289 -43.44 -0.73 56.69
C ALA A 289 -42.87 -1.91 55.89
N LEU A 290 -43.37 -2.10 54.68
CA LEU A 290 -43.03 -3.23 53.83
C LEU A 290 -42.18 -2.76 52.65
N LEU A 291 -40.95 -3.28 52.56
CA LEU A 291 -40.06 -2.97 51.45
C LEU A 291 -40.59 -3.53 50.13
N ARG A 292 -40.51 -2.73 49.08
CA ARG A 292 -40.93 -3.04 47.73
C ARG A 292 -39.86 -2.64 46.73
N TRP A 293 -39.82 -3.38 45.63
CA TRP A 293 -38.92 -3.09 44.53
C TRP A 293 -39.66 -3.26 43.22
N LYS A 294 -39.67 -2.19 42.41
CA LYS A 294 -40.17 -2.21 41.05
C LYS A 294 -38.99 -2.11 40.10
N ASP A 295 -38.70 -3.22 39.45
CA ASP A 295 -37.61 -3.37 38.49
C ASP A 295 -38.11 -3.04 37.07
N GLU A 296 -37.32 -2.30 36.28
CA GLU A 296 -37.74 -1.89 34.92
C GLU A 296 -38.01 -3.09 33.98
N LEU A 297 -37.37 -4.25 34.21
CA LEU A 297 -37.46 -5.42 33.34
C LEU A 297 -38.43 -6.46 33.91
N TYR A 298 -38.39 -6.69 35.22
CA TYR A 298 -39.17 -7.71 35.91
C TYR A 298 -40.47 -7.17 36.54
N GLY A 299 -40.70 -5.85 36.52
CA GLY A 299 -41.89 -5.23 37.11
C GLY A 299 -41.84 -5.25 38.63
N GLN A 300 -42.97 -5.53 39.29
CA GLN A 300 -42.98 -5.68 40.75
C GLN A 300 -42.28 -6.97 41.15
N VAL A 301 -41.16 -6.84 41.86
CA VAL A 301 -40.38 -7.98 42.33
C VAL A 301 -40.83 -8.33 43.74
N SER A 302 -41.28 -9.58 43.94
CA SER A 302 -41.73 -10.05 45.26
C SER A 302 -40.61 -9.92 46.30
N PRO A 303 -40.91 -9.43 47.52
CA PRO A 303 -39.98 -9.47 48.65
C PRO A 303 -39.39 -10.84 48.90
N GLU A 304 -40.18 -11.91 48.72
CA GLU A 304 -39.72 -13.30 48.86
C GLU A 304 -38.59 -13.67 47.88
N LEU A 305 -38.45 -12.93 46.77
CA LEU A 305 -37.42 -13.19 45.76
C LEU A 305 -36.16 -12.35 46.01
N PHE A 306 -36.30 -11.05 46.30
CA PHE A 306 -35.13 -10.16 46.40
C PHE A 306 -34.53 -10.10 47.81
N ILE A 307 -35.30 -10.38 48.87
CA ILE A 307 -34.80 -10.41 50.24
C ILE A 307 -33.72 -11.51 50.39
N PRO A 308 -33.96 -12.79 50.02
CA PRO A 308 -32.91 -13.82 50.10
C PRO A 308 -31.67 -13.51 49.26
N ILE A 309 -31.85 -12.85 48.11
CA ILE A 309 -30.74 -12.42 47.26
C ILE A 309 -29.92 -11.34 47.97
N ALA A 310 -30.56 -10.33 48.54
CA ALA A 310 -29.89 -9.30 49.31
C ALA A 310 -29.14 -9.90 50.52
N THR A 311 -29.69 -10.93 51.17
CA THR A 311 -29.00 -11.67 52.24
C THR A 311 -27.77 -12.40 51.72
N LYS A 312 -27.92 -13.17 50.63
CA LYS A 312 -26.82 -13.92 49.99
C LYS A 312 -25.68 -13.01 49.54
N LEU A 313 -26.01 -11.80 49.07
CA LEU A 313 -25.05 -10.79 48.64
C LEU A 313 -24.54 -9.90 49.78
N ALA A 314 -24.93 -10.17 51.04
CA ALA A 314 -24.59 -9.40 52.23
C ALA A 314 -24.91 -7.90 52.11
N LEU A 315 -26.01 -7.56 51.44
CA LEU A 315 -26.49 -6.18 51.28
C LEU A 315 -27.25 -5.69 52.53
N TYR A 316 -27.69 -6.60 53.39
CA TYR A 316 -28.22 -6.31 54.72
C TYR A 316 -28.05 -7.54 55.63
N HIS A 317 -28.03 -7.33 56.95
CA HIS A 317 -27.94 -8.39 57.94
C HIS A 317 -29.23 -8.48 58.76
N VAL A 318 -29.71 -9.70 58.99
CA VAL A 318 -30.73 -9.97 60.00
C VAL A 318 -30.02 -10.06 61.33
N GLN A 319 -30.33 -9.14 62.24
CA GLN A 319 -29.99 -9.32 63.66
C GLN A 319 -31.07 -10.23 64.25
N ASP A 320 -30.69 -11.44 64.65
CA ASP A 320 -31.55 -12.30 65.44
C ASP A 320 -31.84 -11.57 66.76
N LEU A 321 -33.12 -11.25 66.97
CA LEU A 321 -33.67 -10.60 68.17
C LEU A 321 -34.18 -11.63 69.16
#